data_AF-A0A4R6R1Q3-F1
#
_entry.id   AF-A0A4R6R1Q3-F1
#
_cell.length_a   1.000
_cell.length_b   1.000
_cell.length_c   1.000
_cell.angle_alpha   90.00
_cell.angle_beta   90.00
_cell.angle_gamma   90.00
#
_symmetry.space_group_name_H-M   'P 1'
#
loop_
_entity.id
_entity.type
_entity.pdbx_description
1 polymer ?
#
loop_
_entity_poly.entity_id
_entity_poly.type
_entity_poly.pdbx_seq_one_letter_code
_entity_poly.pdbx_strand_id
1 'polypeptide(L)'
;MDLSKCIKLIESDANKISIMASNKITYSELVKKYKITVLEKDYNIKINLFTLDVINTSDLPYKIKSSIFNMIRNSNILKPKFRKERRTFINFLRLYFSHKYKEIEFVNRESPDFKIFKDDKTFSYEIVQAVINPVFEKLLYYNLGKNLNKKDYEKRIDQYFPSKVNKFFIQKVNNAIVLSPGKGLFNSETIRKQIIKMIIKKIEKYKNFNDKGFEKNIIVFCNNIGFSQKNDFLDIRNKIKNNDKIVNSSIDKIFVINNLHQILVEYNKNGNFVEHTK
;
A
#
# COMPACT_ATOMS: atom_id res chain seq x y z
N MET A 1 -28.67 12.55 4.81
CA MET A 1 -28.04 13.36 3.73
C MET A 1 -27.94 12.49 2.49
N ASP A 2 -28.21 13.02 1.29
CA ASP A 2 -28.02 12.24 0.06
C ASP A 2 -26.54 11.89 -0.19
N LEU A 3 -26.29 10.88 -1.02
CA LEU A 3 -24.93 10.36 -1.26
C LEU A 3 -24.00 11.41 -1.90
N SER A 4 -24.52 12.28 -2.77
CA SER A 4 -23.73 13.28 -3.48
C SER A 4 -23.19 14.36 -2.52
N LYS A 5 -24.05 14.89 -1.66
CA LYS A 5 -23.66 15.84 -0.60
C LYS A 5 -22.67 15.21 0.37
N CYS A 6 -22.86 13.94 0.70
CA CYS A 6 -21.92 13.21 1.56
C CYS A 6 -20.51 13.16 0.97
N ILE A 7 -20.39 12.96 -0.34
CA ILE A 7 -19.09 12.84 -1.00
C ILE A 7 -18.37 14.18 -1.02
N LYS A 8 -19.06 15.28 -1.33
CA LYS A 8 -18.46 16.63 -1.23
C LYS A 8 -17.95 16.93 0.19
N LEU A 9 -18.67 16.47 1.21
CA LEU A 9 -18.23 16.62 2.60
C LEU A 9 -16.98 15.77 2.89
N ILE A 10 -16.94 14.52 2.43
CA ILE A 10 -15.77 13.63 2.54
C ILE A 10 -14.56 14.26 1.83
N GLU A 11 -14.75 14.82 0.64
CA GLU A 11 -13.72 15.53 -0.14
C GLU A 11 -13.12 16.69 0.67
N SER A 12 -13.98 17.55 1.21
CA SER A 12 -13.58 18.69 2.03
C SER A 12 -12.81 18.24 3.28
N ASP A 13 -13.32 17.24 3.99
CA ASP A 13 -12.71 16.74 5.22
C ASP A 13 -11.37 16.03 4.96
N ALA A 14 -11.25 15.28 3.86
CA ALA A 14 -10.01 14.62 3.46
C ALA A 14 -8.90 15.61 3.08
N ASN A 15 -9.27 16.75 2.47
CA ASN A 15 -8.33 17.84 2.20
C ASN A 15 -7.80 18.46 3.51
N LYS A 16 -8.69 18.72 4.48
CA LYS A 16 -8.30 19.21 5.81
C LYS A 16 -7.37 18.22 6.52
N ILE A 17 -7.71 16.94 6.52
CA ILE A 17 -6.88 15.88 7.12
C ILE A 17 -5.51 15.79 6.45
N SER A 18 -5.42 15.98 5.13
CA SER A 18 -4.13 15.96 4.43
C SER A 18 -3.23 17.14 4.85
N ILE A 19 -3.79 18.29 5.18
CA ILE A 19 -3.07 19.44 5.73
C ILE A 19 -2.65 19.17 7.18
N MET A 20 -3.58 18.70 8.02
CA MET A 20 -3.32 18.37 9.43
C MET A 20 -2.23 17.31 9.59
N ALA A 21 -2.24 16.30 8.72
CA ALA A 21 -1.24 15.24 8.72
C ALA A 21 0.18 15.76 8.49
N SER A 22 0.40 16.97 7.97
CA SER A 22 1.74 17.57 7.83
C SER A 22 2.29 18.24 9.09
N ASN A 23 1.48 18.41 10.14
CA ASN A 23 1.89 19.00 11.41
C ASN A 23 2.11 17.94 12.50
N LYS A 24 1.05 17.20 12.88
CA LYS A 24 1.04 16.01 13.75
C LYS A 24 -0.40 15.49 13.83
N ILE A 25 -0.62 14.18 13.71
CA ILE A 25 -1.96 13.59 13.78
C ILE A 25 -1.91 12.15 14.30
N THR A 26 -3.00 11.68 14.90
CA THR A 26 -3.21 10.29 15.32
C THR A 26 -4.13 9.55 14.36
N TYR A 27 -4.13 8.21 14.40
CA TYR A 27 -5.06 7.42 13.58
C TYR A 27 -6.52 7.74 13.88
N SER A 28 -6.87 7.98 15.14
CA SER A 28 -8.26 8.22 15.57
C SER A 28 -8.86 9.46 14.89
N GLU A 29 -8.05 10.50 14.70
CA GLU A 29 -8.44 11.73 14.01
C GLU A 29 -8.66 11.54 12.51
N LEU A 30 -8.10 10.48 11.91
CA LEU A 30 -8.30 10.16 10.49
C LEU A 30 -9.69 9.56 10.24
N VAL A 31 -10.37 9.07 11.27
CA VAL A 31 -11.61 8.29 11.11
C VAL A 31 -12.82 9.15 11.39
N LYS A 32 -13.67 9.34 10.38
CA LYS A 32 -14.93 10.08 10.51
C LYS A 32 -16.13 9.23 10.13
N LYS A 33 -17.26 9.47 10.80
CA LYS A 33 -18.55 8.84 10.50
C LYS A 33 -19.44 9.81 9.72
N TYR A 34 -20.14 9.29 8.73
CA TYR A 34 -21.09 10.04 7.90
C TYR A 34 -22.43 9.33 7.88
N LYS A 35 -23.52 10.08 8.00
CA LYS A 35 -24.89 9.56 7.89
C LYS A 35 -25.43 9.85 6.49
N ILE A 36 -25.73 8.79 5.73
CA ILE A 36 -26.35 8.90 4.41
C ILE A 36 -27.76 8.31 4.44
N THR A 37 -28.62 8.82 3.56
CA THR A 37 -29.98 8.32 3.36
C THR A 37 -30.09 7.85 1.91
N VAL A 38 -30.41 6.57 1.71
CA VAL A 38 -30.55 5.93 0.39
C VAL A 38 -31.84 5.13 0.38
N LEU A 39 -32.75 5.46 -0.55
CA LEU A 39 -34.08 4.83 -0.63
C LEU A 39 -34.79 4.85 0.74
N GLU A 40 -34.84 6.03 1.36
CA GLU A 40 -35.49 6.27 2.66
C GLU A 40 -34.90 5.50 3.86
N LYS A 41 -33.78 4.79 3.67
CA LYS A 41 -33.04 4.14 4.74
C LYS A 41 -31.75 4.88 5.07
N ASP A 42 -31.50 5.00 6.37
CA ASP A 42 -30.29 5.63 6.90
C ASP A 42 -29.16 4.62 7.09
N TYR A 43 -27.95 5.02 6.69
CA TYR A 43 -26.72 4.24 6.87
C TYR A 43 -25.62 5.10 7.47
N ASN A 44 -24.81 4.49 8.33
CA ASN A 44 -23.61 5.10 8.87
C ASN A 44 -22.39 4.56 8.14
N ILE A 45 -21.65 5.44 7.47
CA ILE A 45 -20.40 5.10 6.79
C ILE A 45 -19.24 5.60 7.66
N LYS A 46 -18.30 4.72 8.00
CA LYS A 46 -17.04 5.08 8.63
C LYS A 46 -15.94 5.11 7.57
N ILE A 47 -15.25 6.24 7.45
CA ILE A 47 -14.20 6.44 6.44
C ILE A 47 -12.91 6.86 7.14
N ASN A 48 -11.79 6.24 6.75
CA ASN A 48 -10.47 6.78 7.00
C ASN A 48 -10.20 7.87 5.95
N LEU A 49 -10.22 9.13 6.35
CA LEU A 49 -10.09 10.29 5.47
C LEU A 49 -8.69 10.46 4.89
N PHE A 50 -7.68 9.82 5.49
CA PHE A 50 -6.31 9.86 5.01
C PHE A 50 -6.07 8.91 3.84
N THR A 51 -6.70 7.73 3.86
CA THR A 51 -6.58 6.69 2.82
C THR A 51 -7.80 6.59 1.90
N LEU A 52 -8.90 7.23 2.30
CA LEU A 52 -10.24 7.14 1.71
C LEU A 52 -10.75 5.69 1.64
N ASP A 53 -10.52 4.94 2.71
CA ASP A 53 -11.06 3.59 2.86
C ASP A 53 -12.31 3.59 3.71
N VAL A 54 -13.32 2.87 3.24
CA VAL A 54 -14.50 2.55 4.04
C VAL A 54 -14.10 1.46 5.04
N ILE A 55 -14.31 1.72 6.32
CA ILE A 55 -13.86 0.85 7.42
C ILE A 55 -14.91 -0.21 7.74
N ASN A 56 -16.19 0.20 7.83
CA ASN A 56 -17.28 -0.67 8.26
C ASN A 56 -18.00 -1.33 7.06
N THR A 57 -17.23 -1.93 6.15
CA THR A 57 -17.79 -2.48 4.91
C THR A 57 -18.75 -3.65 5.10
N SER A 58 -18.68 -4.35 6.24
CA SER A 58 -19.61 -5.43 6.64
C SER A 58 -21.04 -4.94 6.85
N ASP A 59 -21.19 -3.67 7.24
CA ASP A 59 -22.46 -3.12 7.72
C ASP A 59 -23.24 -2.42 6.59
N LEU A 60 -22.72 -2.47 5.36
CA LEU A 60 -23.24 -1.73 4.22
C LEU A 60 -23.67 -2.68 3.08
N PRO A 61 -24.87 -2.50 2.51
CA PRO A 61 -25.29 -3.23 1.31
C PRO A 61 -24.28 -3.08 0.16
N TYR A 62 -24.07 -4.15 -0.61
CA TYR A 62 -23.11 -4.16 -1.73
C TYR A 62 -23.29 -3.00 -2.71
N LYS A 63 -24.54 -2.67 -3.06
CA LYS A 63 -24.85 -1.56 -3.98
C LYS A 63 -24.36 -0.21 -3.44
N ILE A 64 -24.60 0.06 -2.15
CA ILE A 64 -24.15 1.29 -1.48
C ILE A 64 -22.63 1.34 -1.40
N LYS A 65 -22.02 0.22 -0.98
CA LYS A 65 -20.56 0.05 -0.93
C LYS A 65 -19.91 0.35 -2.28
N SER A 66 -20.42 -0.26 -3.36
CA SER A 66 -19.93 -0.06 -4.73
C SER A 66 -20.04 1.39 -5.19
N SER A 67 -21.18 2.03 -4.94
CA SER A 67 -21.38 3.45 -5.29
C SER A 67 -20.39 4.37 -4.58
N ILE A 68 -20.21 4.19 -3.26
CA ILE A 68 -19.24 4.98 -2.49
C ILE A 68 -17.82 4.77 -3.03
N PHE A 69 -17.41 3.52 -3.28
CA PHE A 69 -16.07 3.23 -3.79
C PHE A 69 -15.82 3.82 -5.17
N ASN A 70 -16.78 3.70 -6.09
CA ASN A 70 -16.66 4.24 -7.44
C ASN A 70 -16.56 5.76 -7.41
N MET A 71 -17.37 6.44 -6.59
CA MET A 71 -17.33 7.89 -6.50
C MET A 71 -16.03 8.38 -5.85
N ILE A 72 -15.57 7.77 -4.74
CA ILE A 72 -14.26 8.07 -4.14
C ILE A 72 -13.12 7.82 -5.14
N ARG A 73 -13.19 6.75 -5.93
CA ARG A 73 -12.17 6.42 -6.95
C ARG A 73 -12.13 7.44 -8.08
N ASN A 74 -13.28 7.99 -8.47
CA ASN A 74 -13.38 8.97 -9.55
C ASN A 74 -13.12 10.41 -9.06
N SER A 75 -13.19 10.65 -7.76
CA SER A 75 -12.84 11.93 -7.16
C SER A 75 -11.32 12.22 -7.24
N ASN A 76 -10.95 13.48 -7.42
CA ASN A 76 -9.54 13.92 -7.44
C ASN A 76 -8.92 14.12 -6.04
N ILE A 77 -9.55 13.59 -4.98
CA ILE A 77 -9.16 13.85 -3.58
C ILE A 77 -7.72 13.43 -3.28
N LEU A 78 -7.27 12.30 -3.85
CA LEU A 78 -5.91 11.80 -3.65
C LEU A 78 -5.29 11.37 -4.97
N LYS A 79 -4.07 11.84 -5.24
CA LYS A 79 -3.27 11.28 -6.34
C LYS A 79 -3.10 9.76 -6.09
N PRO A 80 -3.32 8.89 -7.10
CA PRO A 80 -3.29 7.44 -6.92
C PRO A 80 -2.01 6.87 -6.31
N LYS A 81 -0.87 7.54 -6.53
CA LYS A 81 0.42 7.18 -5.93
C LYS A 81 0.32 7.19 -4.41
N PHE A 82 0.11 8.37 -3.82
CA PHE A 82 0.05 8.59 -2.37
C PHE A 82 -0.98 7.73 -1.64
N ARG A 83 -2.07 7.33 -2.32
CA ARG A 83 -3.07 6.44 -1.73
C ARG A 83 -2.47 5.09 -1.30
N LYS A 84 -1.55 4.52 -2.08
CA LYS A 84 -0.94 3.23 -1.75
C LYS A 84 0.04 3.35 -0.58
N GLU A 85 0.94 4.34 -0.59
CA GLU A 85 1.88 4.51 0.52
C GLU A 85 1.16 4.83 1.83
N ARG A 86 0.13 5.70 1.80
CA ARG A 86 -0.69 6.01 2.99
C ARG A 86 -1.40 4.77 3.53
N ARG A 87 -2.03 3.97 2.66
CA ARG A 87 -2.68 2.70 3.06
C ARG A 87 -1.69 1.73 3.69
N THR A 88 -0.54 1.56 3.07
CA THR A 88 0.55 0.74 3.60
C THR A 88 1.00 1.25 4.96
N PHE A 89 1.21 2.55 5.12
CA PHE A 89 1.61 3.14 6.40
C PHE A 89 0.60 2.85 7.51
N ILE A 90 -0.69 3.05 7.22
CA ILE A 90 -1.77 2.74 8.17
C ILE A 90 -1.81 1.25 8.51
N ASN A 91 -1.56 0.36 7.55
CA ASN A 91 -1.50 -1.07 7.81
C ASN A 91 -0.27 -1.43 8.66
N PHE A 92 0.88 -0.82 8.37
CA PHE A 92 2.09 -0.93 9.18
C PHE A 92 1.82 -0.52 10.63
N LEU A 93 1.18 0.63 10.87
CA LEU A 93 0.83 1.05 12.23
C LEU A 93 0.04 -0.03 12.99
N ARG A 94 -0.96 -0.62 12.32
CA ARG A 94 -1.83 -1.65 12.90
C ARG A 94 -1.11 -2.97 13.20
N LEU A 95 -0.16 -3.36 12.36
CA LEU A 95 0.61 -4.60 12.52
C LEU A 95 1.75 -4.44 13.53
N TYR A 96 2.42 -3.29 13.53
CA TYR A 96 3.61 -3.07 14.35
C TYR A 96 3.29 -2.60 15.77
N PHE A 97 2.32 -1.69 15.93
CA PHE A 97 1.96 -1.14 17.24
C PHE A 97 0.76 -1.84 17.88
N SER A 98 0.16 -2.82 17.19
CA SER A 98 -1.00 -3.61 17.65
C SER A 98 -2.01 -2.73 18.38
N HIS A 99 -2.43 -3.05 19.62
CA HIS A 99 -3.48 -2.31 20.33
C HIS A 99 -3.25 -0.80 20.52
N LYS A 100 -2.00 -0.32 20.40
CA LYS A 100 -1.66 1.11 20.57
C LYS A 100 -1.68 1.92 19.28
N TYR A 101 -1.93 1.30 18.12
CA TYR A 101 -1.83 1.98 16.82
C TYR A 101 -2.71 3.24 16.70
N LYS A 102 -3.78 3.32 17.51
CA LYS A 102 -4.72 4.45 17.52
C LYS A 102 -4.17 5.72 18.13
N GLU A 103 -3.19 5.58 19.03
CA GLU A 103 -2.55 6.65 19.80
C GLU A 103 -1.24 7.12 19.17
N ILE A 104 -0.75 6.40 18.15
CA ILE A 104 0.50 6.73 17.48
C ILE A 104 0.35 8.04 16.73
N GLU A 105 1.10 9.04 17.18
CA GLU A 105 1.22 10.33 16.51
C GLU A 105 2.24 10.24 15.37
N PHE A 106 1.85 10.75 14.22
CA PHE A 106 2.72 10.78 13.05
C PHE A 106 2.55 12.07 12.24
N VAL A 107 3.50 12.29 11.34
CA VAL A 107 3.50 13.38 10.37
C VAL A 107 3.78 12.81 8.98
N ASN A 108 3.01 13.24 7.99
CA ASN A 108 3.18 12.98 6.56
C ASN A 108 3.91 14.17 5.91
N ARG A 109 5.10 13.92 5.36
CA ARG A 109 5.94 14.94 4.69
C ARG A 109 6.41 14.42 3.33
N GLU A 110 7.12 15.27 2.59
CA GLU A 110 7.75 14.87 1.33
C GLU A 110 9.01 14.02 1.57
N SER A 111 9.72 14.28 2.66
CA SER A 111 10.91 13.53 3.04
C SER A 111 11.35 13.73 4.49
N PRO A 112 11.53 12.65 5.29
CA PRO A 112 11.04 11.29 5.03
C PRO A 112 9.53 11.28 4.78
N ASP A 113 9.01 10.27 4.07
CA ASP A 113 7.58 10.18 3.72
C ASP A 113 6.71 10.29 5.00
N PHE A 114 7.15 9.68 6.11
CA PHE A 114 6.50 9.79 7.42
C PHE A 114 7.49 9.94 8.57
N LYS A 115 7.06 10.60 9.65
CA LYS A 115 7.71 10.57 10.97
C LYS A 115 6.73 10.09 12.04
N ILE A 116 7.18 9.25 12.97
CA ILE A 116 6.42 8.82 14.16
C ILE A 116 7.10 9.38 15.40
N PHE A 117 6.31 9.84 16.36
CA PHE A 117 6.77 10.36 17.65
C PHE A 117 6.32 9.40 18.75
N LYS A 118 7.27 8.82 19.48
CA LYS A 118 6.98 7.87 20.54
C LYS A 118 8.11 7.84 21.56
N ASP A 119 7.77 7.89 22.85
CA ASP A 119 8.70 7.80 23.98
C ASP A 119 9.89 8.76 23.84
N ASP A 120 9.61 10.04 23.53
CA ASP A 120 10.59 11.11 23.24
C ASP A 120 11.57 10.84 22.09
N LYS A 121 11.33 9.76 21.33
CA LYS A 121 12.08 9.39 20.13
C LYS A 121 11.27 9.71 18.90
N THR A 122 11.99 10.03 17.83
CA THR A 122 11.40 10.28 16.52
C THR A 122 11.96 9.28 15.50
N PHE A 123 11.04 8.62 14.80
CA PHE A 123 11.33 7.55 13.86
C PHE A 123 10.93 8.01 12.46
N SER A 124 11.85 7.94 11.51
CA SER A 124 11.66 8.37 10.13
C SER A 124 11.38 7.18 9.23
N TYR A 125 10.39 7.27 8.35
CA TYR A 125 10.00 6.19 7.46
C TYR A 125 9.94 6.65 6.00
N GLU A 126 10.70 5.97 5.15
CA GLU A 126 10.56 6.02 3.71
C GLU A 126 9.73 4.83 3.22
N ILE A 127 8.70 5.08 2.42
CA ILE A 127 7.79 4.03 1.96
C ILE A 127 7.94 3.83 0.46
N VAL A 128 7.95 2.57 0.03
CA VAL A 128 8.13 2.22 -1.38
C VAL A 128 7.44 0.92 -1.75
N GLN A 129 6.83 0.91 -2.93
CA GLN A 129 6.25 -0.30 -3.49
C GLN A 129 7.32 -1.15 -4.19
N ALA A 130 7.42 -2.42 -3.83
CA ALA A 130 8.09 -3.43 -4.66
C ALA A 130 7.13 -3.90 -5.76
N VAL A 131 7.31 -3.36 -6.97
CA VAL A 131 6.49 -3.71 -8.13
C VAL A 131 7.25 -4.68 -9.02
N ILE A 132 6.69 -5.86 -9.26
CA ILE A 132 7.27 -6.84 -10.19
C ILE A 132 7.22 -6.31 -11.62
N ASN A 133 6.02 -5.91 -12.05
CA ASN A 133 5.78 -5.34 -13.36
C ASN A 133 4.65 -4.29 -13.25
N PRO A 134 4.95 -2.98 -13.41
CA PRO A 134 3.95 -1.92 -13.35
C PRO A 134 2.81 -2.10 -14.36
N VAL A 135 3.10 -2.79 -15.47
CA VAL A 135 2.11 -3.12 -16.50
C VAL A 135 1.12 -4.15 -16.00
N PHE A 136 1.61 -5.20 -15.34
CA PHE A 136 0.76 -6.25 -14.78
C PHE A 136 -0.22 -5.70 -13.74
N GLU A 137 0.25 -4.79 -12.88
CA GLU A 137 -0.60 -4.18 -11.86
C GLU A 137 -1.71 -3.31 -12.49
N LYS A 138 -1.41 -2.60 -13.58
CA LYS A 138 -2.43 -1.87 -14.35
C LYS A 138 -3.46 -2.82 -14.94
N LEU A 139 -3.03 -3.94 -15.53
CA LEU A 139 -3.93 -4.94 -16.09
C LEU A 139 -4.87 -5.52 -15.02
N LEU A 140 -4.35 -5.96 -13.88
CA LEU A 140 -5.17 -6.46 -12.76
C LEU A 140 -6.26 -5.45 -12.35
N TYR A 141 -5.92 -4.16 -12.29
CA TYR A 141 -6.86 -3.11 -11.91
C TYR A 141 -7.97 -2.86 -12.95
N TYR A 142 -7.70 -3.09 -14.23
CA TYR A 142 -8.70 -3.00 -15.29
C TYR A 142 -9.69 -4.16 -15.27
N ASN A 143 -9.29 -5.29 -14.68
CA ASN A 143 -10.05 -6.55 -14.72
C ASN A 143 -11.11 -6.64 -13.63
N LEU A 144 -10.87 -5.98 -12.49
CA LEU A 144 -11.75 -6.08 -11.33
C LEU A 144 -13.15 -5.55 -11.67
N GLY A 145 -14.12 -6.46 -11.72
CA GLY A 145 -15.54 -6.15 -11.92
C GLY A 145 -15.97 -5.97 -13.37
N LYS A 146 -15.14 -6.36 -14.36
CA LYS A 146 -15.50 -6.32 -15.78
C LYS A 146 -15.49 -7.73 -16.36
N ASN A 147 -16.60 -8.14 -16.98
CA ASN A 147 -16.72 -9.43 -17.68
C ASN A 147 -16.00 -9.39 -19.04
N LEU A 148 -14.70 -9.10 -19.03
CA LEU A 148 -13.87 -9.00 -20.23
C LEU A 148 -13.56 -10.39 -20.79
N ASN A 149 -13.63 -10.54 -22.11
CA ASN A 149 -13.22 -11.75 -22.80
C ASN A 149 -11.75 -11.67 -23.24
N LYS A 150 -11.17 -12.80 -23.69
CA LYS A 150 -9.76 -12.88 -24.08
C LYS A 150 -9.33 -11.83 -25.12
N LYS A 151 -10.19 -11.50 -26.10
CA LYS A 151 -9.89 -10.50 -27.13
C LYS A 151 -9.84 -9.08 -26.54
N ASP A 152 -10.67 -8.78 -25.55
CA ASP A 152 -10.63 -7.49 -24.84
C ASP A 152 -9.29 -7.30 -24.11
N TYR A 153 -8.74 -8.39 -23.57
CA TYR A 153 -7.41 -8.41 -22.94
C TYR A 153 -6.28 -8.19 -23.94
N GLU A 154 -6.28 -8.95 -25.03
CA GLU A 154 -5.28 -8.84 -26.10
C GLU A 154 -5.26 -7.41 -26.66
N LYS A 155 -6.43 -6.86 -27.00
CA LYS A 155 -6.58 -5.47 -27.48
C LYS A 155 -6.05 -4.45 -26.46
N ARG A 156 -6.32 -4.62 -25.17
CA ARG A 156 -5.86 -3.69 -24.13
C ARG A 156 -4.36 -3.76 -23.89
N ILE A 157 -3.79 -4.96 -23.95
CA ILE A 157 -2.34 -5.15 -23.89
C ILE A 157 -1.70 -4.43 -25.08
N ASP A 158 -2.23 -4.64 -26.30
CA ASP A 158 -1.71 -4.00 -27.51
C ASP A 158 -1.86 -2.46 -27.48
N GLN A 159 -2.99 -1.94 -26.98
CA GLN A 159 -3.24 -0.50 -26.85
C GLN A 159 -2.29 0.20 -25.88
N TYR A 160 -1.99 -0.43 -24.74
CA TYR A 160 -1.13 0.18 -23.73
C TYR A 160 0.36 -0.20 -23.94
N PHE A 161 0.66 -1.23 -24.73
CA PHE A 161 2.00 -1.81 -24.89
C PHE A 161 2.24 -2.37 -26.31
N PRO A 162 2.44 -1.51 -27.32
CA PRO A 162 2.62 -1.94 -28.73
C PRO A 162 3.91 -2.73 -29.00
N SER A 163 4.92 -2.66 -28.10
CA SER A 163 6.13 -3.47 -28.20
C SER A 163 5.89 -4.89 -27.65
N LYS A 164 5.89 -5.88 -28.54
CA LYS A 164 5.66 -7.33 -28.28
C LYS A 164 6.71 -8.00 -27.36
N VAL A 165 7.64 -7.26 -26.77
CA VAL A 165 8.70 -7.80 -25.90
C VAL A 165 8.12 -7.97 -24.49
N ASN A 166 7.88 -9.23 -24.10
CA ASN A 166 7.22 -9.70 -22.86
C ASN A 166 5.68 -9.82 -22.91
N LYS A 167 5.15 -10.55 -23.90
CA LYS A 167 3.73 -10.96 -23.90
C LYS A 167 3.38 -11.71 -22.62
N PHE A 168 2.46 -11.15 -21.85
CA PHE A 168 1.77 -11.84 -20.77
C PHE A 168 1.22 -13.18 -21.26
N PHE A 169 1.33 -14.23 -20.46
CA PHE A 169 0.60 -15.46 -20.74
C PHE A 169 -0.87 -15.24 -20.39
N ILE A 170 -1.75 -15.48 -21.36
CA ILE A 170 -3.20 -15.36 -21.21
C ILE A 170 -3.84 -16.69 -21.58
N GLN A 171 -4.50 -17.32 -20.62
CA GLN A 171 -5.21 -18.58 -20.86
C GLN A 171 -6.63 -18.51 -20.27
N LYS A 172 -7.59 -19.13 -20.97
CA LYS A 172 -8.92 -19.38 -20.41
C LYS A 172 -8.88 -20.72 -19.68
N VAL A 173 -9.21 -20.72 -18.38
CA VAL A 173 -9.30 -21.93 -17.54
C VAL A 173 -10.62 -21.87 -16.80
N ASN A 174 -11.48 -22.89 -16.93
CA ASN A 174 -12.78 -22.99 -16.24
C ASN A 174 -13.60 -21.69 -16.27
N ASN A 175 -13.78 -21.11 -17.46
CA ASN A 175 -14.46 -19.82 -17.68
C ASN A 175 -13.81 -18.56 -17.05
N ALA A 176 -12.64 -18.68 -16.41
CA ALA A 176 -11.83 -17.56 -15.96
C ALA A 176 -10.67 -17.27 -16.93
N ILE A 177 -10.15 -16.04 -16.91
CA ILE A 177 -8.94 -15.65 -17.65
C ILE A 177 -7.78 -15.54 -16.66
N VAL A 178 -6.75 -16.34 -16.90
CA VAL A 178 -5.50 -16.37 -16.14
C VAL A 178 -4.47 -15.51 -16.86
N LEU A 179 -3.85 -14.59 -16.12
CA LEU A 179 -2.78 -13.70 -16.61
C LEU A 179 -1.50 -13.97 -15.82
N SER A 180 -0.39 -14.21 -16.50
CA SER A 180 0.94 -14.30 -15.88
C SER A 180 1.93 -13.33 -16.55
N PRO A 181 2.80 -12.64 -15.77
CA PRO A 181 3.84 -11.76 -16.31
C PRO A 181 4.95 -12.50 -17.07
N GLY A 182 4.91 -13.84 -17.14
CA GLY A 182 5.82 -14.65 -17.96
C GLY A 182 5.12 -15.86 -18.57
N LYS A 183 5.77 -16.53 -19.53
CA LYS A 183 5.36 -17.85 -20.02
C LYS A 183 5.71 -18.91 -18.96
N GLY A 184 4.85 -19.12 -17.95
CA GLY A 184 5.05 -20.15 -16.92
C GLY A 184 4.53 -19.79 -15.52
N LEU A 185 4.78 -20.69 -14.55
CA LEU A 185 4.53 -20.47 -13.12
C LEU A 185 5.33 -19.24 -12.66
N PHE A 186 4.68 -18.36 -11.90
CA PHE A 186 5.29 -17.13 -11.40
C PHE A 186 6.53 -17.43 -10.55
N ASN A 187 7.72 -16.98 -10.98
CA ASN A 187 8.92 -17.07 -10.15
C ASN A 187 8.84 -16.04 -9.01
N SER A 188 8.46 -16.53 -7.83
CA SER A 188 8.34 -15.74 -6.60
C SER A 188 9.64 -15.05 -6.19
N GLU A 189 10.81 -15.48 -6.68
CA GLU A 189 12.09 -14.81 -6.44
C GLU A 189 12.11 -13.39 -7.02
N THR A 190 11.31 -13.14 -8.05
CA THR A 190 11.23 -11.83 -8.71
C THR A 190 10.76 -10.75 -7.72
N ILE A 191 9.77 -11.03 -6.87
CA ILE A 191 9.33 -10.03 -5.88
C ILE A 191 10.42 -9.78 -4.84
N ARG A 192 11.15 -10.81 -4.42
CA ARG A 192 12.24 -10.69 -3.44
C ARG A 192 13.41 -9.87 -3.98
N LYS A 193 13.78 -10.04 -5.25
CA LYS A 193 14.75 -9.17 -5.96
C LYS A 193 14.27 -7.71 -6.01
N GLN A 194 12.99 -7.47 -6.30
CA GLN A 194 12.45 -6.11 -6.31
C GLN A 194 12.43 -5.46 -4.93
N ILE A 195 12.14 -6.23 -3.86
CA ILE A 195 12.23 -5.73 -2.48
C ILE A 195 13.63 -5.19 -2.21
N ILE A 196 14.68 -5.97 -2.47
CA ILE A 196 16.08 -5.56 -2.27
C ILE A 196 16.43 -4.31 -3.09
N LYS A 197 16.01 -4.27 -4.37
CA LYS A 197 16.21 -3.10 -5.23
C LYS A 197 15.59 -1.83 -4.64
N MET A 198 14.38 -1.94 -4.07
CA MET A 198 13.67 -0.80 -3.49
C MET A 198 14.26 -0.35 -2.15
N ILE A 199 14.79 -1.29 -1.34
CA ILE A 199 15.56 -0.97 -0.13
C ILE A 199 16.76 -0.09 -0.50
N ILE A 200 17.60 -0.54 -1.44
CA ILE A 200 18.78 0.21 -1.89
C ILE A 200 18.39 1.59 -2.40
N LYS A 201 17.31 1.69 -3.20
CA LYS A 201 16.82 2.97 -3.72
C LYS A 201 16.51 3.97 -2.59
N LYS A 202 15.89 3.51 -1.48
CA LYS A 202 15.56 4.38 -0.35
C LYS A 202 16.77 4.68 0.54
N ILE A 203 17.73 3.75 0.67
CA ILE A 203 19.03 4.04 1.29
C ILE A 203 19.71 5.21 0.60
N GLU A 204 19.76 5.21 -0.74
CA GLU A 204 20.35 6.32 -1.50
C GLU A 204 19.60 7.64 -1.27
N LYS A 205 18.25 7.61 -1.21
CA LYS A 205 17.45 8.80 -0.86
C LYS A 205 17.86 9.34 0.52
N TYR A 206 18.09 8.45 1.49
CA TYR A 206 18.49 8.83 2.85
C TYR A 206 19.86 9.50 2.99
N LYS A 207 20.77 9.31 2.04
CA LYS A 207 22.07 10.00 2.05
C LYS A 207 21.94 11.51 1.90
N ASN A 208 20.85 11.96 1.27
CA ASN A 208 20.59 13.39 1.04
C ASN A 208 19.88 14.06 2.23
N PHE A 209 19.51 13.32 3.29
CA PHE A 209 18.87 13.89 4.48
C PHE A 209 19.88 14.21 5.57
N ASN A 210 19.96 15.49 5.92
CA ASN A 210 20.82 16.01 6.98
C ASN A 210 20.10 16.08 8.34
N ASP A 211 19.17 15.14 8.57
CA ASP A 211 18.35 15.07 9.76
C ASP A 211 19.06 14.19 10.81
N LYS A 212 19.84 14.83 11.70
CA LYS A 212 20.55 14.17 12.80
C LYS A 212 19.59 13.82 13.94
N GLY A 213 19.77 12.66 14.57
CA GLY A 213 19.05 12.27 15.78
C GLY A 213 17.78 11.45 15.60
N PHE A 214 17.49 10.97 14.38
CA PHE A 214 16.31 10.15 14.08
C PHE A 214 16.70 8.72 13.69
N GLU A 215 15.89 7.75 14.12
CA GLU A 215 15.97 6.38 13.60
C GLU A 215 15.50 6.39 12.13
N LYS A 216 16.30 5.84 11.21
CA LYS A 216 16.03 5.82 9.77
C LYS A 216 15.49 4.46 9.37
N ASN A 217 14.23 4.43 8.98
CA ASN A 217 13.52 3.21 8.64
C ASN A 217 13.00 3.22 7.20
N ILE A 218 12.88 2.03 6.61
CA ILE A 218 12.30 1.83 5.27
C ILE A 218 11.13 0.86 5.39
N ILE A 219 9.99 1.20 4.78
CA ILE A 219 8.84 0.31 4.60
C ILE A 219 8.73 -0.05 3.13
N VAL A 220 9.02 -1.30 2.80
CA VAL A 220 8.81 -1.87 1.46
C VAL A 220 7.52 -2.65 1.46
N PHE A 221 6.58 -2.28 0.60
CA PHE A 221 5.32 -3.01 0.48
C PHE A 221 5.17 -3.73 -0.85
N CYS A 222 4.60 -4.93 -0.78
CA CYS A 222 4.14 -5.68 -1.92
C CYS A 222 2.62 -5.85 -1.83
N ASN A 223 1.93 -5.55 -2.93
CA ASN A 223 0.47 -5.74 -3.07
C ASN A 223 0.16 -6.93 -4.01
N ASN A 224 1.15 -7.77 -4.29
CA ASN A 224 1.07 -8.88 -5.24
C ASN A 224 1.27 -10.23 -4.51
N ILE A 225 1.12 -11.32 -5.27
CA ILE A 225 1.32 -12.70 -4.81
C ILE A 225 2.80 -12.92 -4.41
N GLY A 226 3.03 -13.57 -3.28
CA GLY A 226 4.35 -13.92 -2.74
C GLY A 226 4.74 -13.09 -1.50
N PHE A 227 5.87 -13.43 -0.85
CA PHE A 227 6.23 -12.87 0.46
C PHE A 227 5.15 -13.14 1.51
N SER A 228 4.87 -14.42 1.72
CA SER A 228 3.89 -14.89 2.69
C SER A 228 4.35 -16.10 3.49
N GLN A 229 5.54 -16.62 3.20
CA GLN A 229 6.07 -17.83 3.82
C GLN A 229 7.46 -17.57 4.40
N LYS A 230 7.82 -18.35 5.43
CA LYS A 230 9.12 -18.26 6.10
C LYS A 230 10.33 -18.33 5.15
N ASN A 231 10.24 -19.13 4.08
CA ASN A 231 11.29 -19.22 3.07
C ASN A 231 11.50 -17.90 2.31
N ASP A 232 10.43 -17.13 2.08
CA ASP A 232 10.56 -15.79 1.49
C ASP A 232 11.37 -14.87 2.41
N PHE A 233 11.12 -14.97 3.72
CA PHE A 233 11.74 -14.13 4.73
C PHE A 233 13.24 -14.46 4.87
N LEU A 234 13.57 -15.76 4.86
CA LEU A 234 14.94 -16.25 4.88
C LEU A 234 15.73 -15.83 3.63
N ASP A 235 15.12 -15.87 2.44
CA ASP A 235 15.78 -15.40 1.22
C ASP A 235 16.03 -13.88 1.29
N ILE A 236 15.08 -13.07 1.76
CA ILE A 236 15.31 -11.63 1.98
C ILE A 236 16.43 -11.39 3.00
N ARG A 237 16.45 -12.12 4.12
CA ARG A 237 17.55 -12.09 5.11
C ARG A 237 18.90 -12.32 4.44
N ASN A 238 19.03 -13.38 3.65
CA ASN A 238 20.28 -13.72 2.99
C ASN A 238 20.70 -12.64 1.98
N LYS A 239 19.74 -12.11 1.22
CA LYS A 239 20.01 -11.01 0.28
C LYS A 239 20.38 -9.70 0.97
N ILE A 240 19.85 -9.41 2.17
CA ILE A 240 20.27 -8.26 2.99
C ILE A 240 21.70 -8.47 3.49
N LYS A 241 21.97 -9.63 4.11
CA LYS A 241 23.29 -9.95 4.69
C LYS A 241 24.41 -9.91 3.65
N ASN A 242 24.12 -10.31 2.41
CA ASN A 242 25.09 -10.35 1.32
C ASN A 242 25.10 -9.07 0.46
N ASN A 243 24.58 -7.95 0.96
CA ASN A 243 24.53 -6.69 0.23
C ASN A 243 25.22 -5.55 1.00
N ASP A 244 26.44 -5.22 0.59
CA ASP A 244 27.28 -4.21 1.26
C ASP A 244 26.61 -2.84 1.35
N LYS A 245 25.80 -2.46 0.35
CA LYS A 245 25.08 -1.17 0.38
C LYS A 245 24.06 -1.12 1.51
N ILE A 246 23.49 -2.25 1.91
CA ILE A 246 22.53 -2.34 3.01
C ILE A 246 23.27 -2.45 4.34
N VAL A 247 24.21 -3.38 4.46
CA VAL A 247 24.96 -3.66 5.69
C VAL A 247 25.71 -2.42 6.19
N ASN A 248 26.33 -1.67 5.27
CA ASN A 248 27.10 -0.47 5.58
C ASN A 248 26.26 0.83 5.58
N SER A 249 24.93 0.72 5.49
CA SER A 249 24.05 1.88 5.51
C SER A 249 23.80 2.44 6.92
N SER A 250 23.26 3.66 6.97
CA SER A 250 22.75 4.30 8.19
C SER A 250 21.29 3.94 8.50
N ILE A 251 20.72 2.94 7.82
CA ILE A 251 19.36 2.47 8.11
C ILE A 251 19.38 1.59 9.35
N ASP A 252 18.43 1.83 10.23
CA ASP A 252 18.25 1.06 11.46
C ASP A 252 17.38 -0.18 11.20
N LYS A 253 16.20 0.03 10.59
CA LYS A 253 15.24 -1.05 10.33
C LYS A 253 14.65 -1.01 8.92
N ILE A 254 14.39 -2.20 8.42
CA ILE A 254 13.72 -2.45 7.15
C ILE A 254 12.46 -3.26 7.45
N PHE A 255 11.31 -2.73 7.09
CA PHE A 255 10.02 -3.39 7.22
C PHE A 255 9.56 -3.84 5.84
N VAL A 256 9.28 -5.13 5.68
CA VAL A 256 8.66 -5.67 4.47
C VAL A 256 7.24 -6.08 4.81
N ILE A 257 6.26 -5.47 4.15
CA ILE A 257 4.84 -5.68 4.42
C ILE A 257 4.12 -6.23 3.19
N ASN A 258 3.41 -7.34 3.37
CA ASN A 258 2.44 -7.82 2.41
C ASN A 258 1.03 -7.42 2.86
N ASN A 259 0.44 -6.42 2.19
CA ASN A 259 -0.88 -5.92 2.54
C ASN A 259 -2.01 -6.93 2.28
N LEU A 260 -1.84 -7.83 1.29
CA LEU A 260 -2.83 -8.85 0.96
C LEU A 260 -2.91 -9.91 2.05
N HIS A 261 -1.76 -10.39 2.52
CA HIS A 261 -1.66 -11.43 3.53
C HIS A 261 -1.61 -10.90 4.97
N GLN A 262 -1.58 -9.57 5.16
CA GLN A 262 -1.48 -8.92 6.47
C GLN A 262 -0.24 -9.35 7.27
N ILE A 263 0.87 -9.59 6.57
CA ILE A 263 2.15 -10.01 7.13
C ILE A 263 3.10 -8.81 7.15
N LEU A 264 3.78 -8.61 8.27
CA LEU A 264 4.85 -7.64 8.42
C LEU A 264 6.11 -8.36 8.93
N VAL A 265 7.24 -8.15 8.28
CA VAL A 265 8.53 -8.67 8.75
C VAL A 265 9.49 -7.51 8.92
N GLU A 266 10.04 -7.38 10.11
CA GLU A 266 11.06 -6.41 10.49
C GLU A 266 12.44 -7.06 10.32
N TYR A 267 13.34 -6.39 9.61
CA TYR A 267 14.74 -6.77 9.47
C TYR A 267 15.63 -5.65 10.02
N ASN A 268 16.76 -6.02 10.60
CA ASN A 268 17.88 -5.10 10.75
C ASN A 268 18.81 -5.14 9.52
N LYS A 269 19.79 -4.24 9.45
CA LYS A 269 20.75 -4.17 8.34
C LYS A 269 21.66 -5.40 8.18
N ASN A 270 21.71 -6.29 9.17
CA ASN A 270 22.45 -7.55 9.13
C ASN A 270 21.57 -8.74 8.68
N GLY A 271 20.29 -8.50 8.40
CA GLY A 271 19.33 -9.50 7.93
C GLY A 271 18.66 -10.32 9.04
N ASN A 272 18.93 -10.06 10.33
CA ASN A 272 18.15 -10.67 11.40
C ASN A 272 16.73 -10.11 11.35
N PHE A 273 15.73 -10.97 11.56
CA PHE A 273 14.34 -10.58 11.38
C PHE A 273 13.40 -11.09 12.47
N VAL A 274 12.30 -10.34 12.64
CA VAL A 274 11.15 -10.66 13.49
C VAL A 274 9.89 -10.57 12.64
N GLU A 275 9.02 -11.56 12.76
CA GLU A 275 7.72 -11.59 12.10
C GLU A 275 6.65 -11.01 13.03
N HIS A 276 5.81 -10.14 12.48
CA HIS A 276 4.67 -9.50 13.13
C HIS A 276 3.40 -9.96 12.43
N THR A 277 2.66 -10.88 13.04
CA THR A 277 1.34 -11.32 12.58
C THR A 277 0.25 -10.79 13.50
N LYS A 278 -0.96 -10.63 12.94
CA LYS A 278 -2.18 -10.36 13.71
C LYS A 278 -2.66 -11.61 14.44
#